data_AF-A0A4Y2Q1H7-F1
#
_entry.id   AF-A0A4Y2Q1H7-F1
#
_cell.length_a   1.000
_cell.length_b   1.000
_cell.length_c   1.000
_cell.angle_alpha   90.00
_cell.angle_beta   90.00
_cell.angle_gamma   90.00
#
_symmetry.space_group_name_H-M   'P 1'
#
loop_
_entity.id
_entity.type
_entity.pdbx_description
1 polymer ?
#
loop_
_entity_poly.entity_id
_entity_poly.type
_entity_poly.pdbx_seq_one_letter_code
_entity_poly.pdbx_strand_id
1 'polypeptide(L)'
;MGAELLFMDDNARPHRANIVDECLQSEDITRMDWPAYSPDLNPIEHVWDMLGRRIAARQPLPPVYRNFGGHCLMSGVIFPKIRLII
;
A
#
# COMPACT_ATOMS: atom_id res chain seq x y z
N MET A 1 19.23 15.73 -16.79
CA MET A 1 18.55 16.09 -15.52
C MET A 1 17.61 14.95 -15.21
N GLY A 2 18.02 14.06 -14.29
CA GLY A 2 17.18 12.95 -13.86
C GLY A 2 16.09 13.47 -12.92
N ALA A 3 14.90 12.89 -12.97
CA ALA A 3 13.84 13.24 -12.03
C ALA A 3 14.30 12.84 -10.62
N GLU A 4 14.23 13.78 -9.69
CA GLU A 4 14.39 13.52 -8.26
C GLU A 4 13.29 12.54 -7.83
N LEU A 5 13.67 11.37 -7.31
CA LEU A 5 12.73 10.35 -6.86
C LEU A 5 12.36 10.63 -5.41
N LEU A 6 11.09 10.86 -5.16
CA LEU A 6 10.53 11.02 -3.81
C LEU A 6 9.84 9.73 -3.36
N PHE A 7 10.15 9.30 -2.15
CA PHE A 7 9.48 8.19 -1.51
C PHE A 7 8.16 8.65 -0.88
N MET A 8 7.08 7.92 -1.16
CA MET A 8 5.73 8.20 -0.63
C MET A 8 5.26 7.01 0.20
N ASP A 9 4.75 7.29 1.40
CA ASP A 9 4.09 6.32 2.28
C ASP A 9 2.75 6.88 2.82
N ASP A 10 2.03 6.11 3.61
CA ASP A 10 0.72 6.47 4.16
C ASP A 10 0.76 7.19 5.52
N ASN A 11 1.96 7.53 6.01
CA ASN A 11 2.20 8.11 7.33
C ASN A 11 1.63 7.26 8.51
N ALA A 12 1.48 5.94 8.33
CA ALA A 12 1.10 5.05 9.43
C ALA A 12 2.16 5.06 10.54
N ARG A 13 1.74 4.75 11.77
CA ARG A 13 2.61 4.81 12.96
C ARG A 13 3.94 4.04 12.80
N PRO A 14 4.00 2.83 12.21
CA PRO A 14 5.26 2.14 11.97
C PRO A 14 6.23 2.92 11.07
N HIS A 15 5.72 3.61 10.05
CA HIS A 15 6.54 4.40 9.10
C HIS A 15 7.04 5.71 9.69
N ARG A 16 6.61 6.05 10.91
CA ARG A 16 7.08 7.22 11.68
C ARG A 16 8.01 6.84 12.84
N ALA A 17 8.42 5.59 12.94
CA ALA A 17 9.42 5.20 13.91
C ALA A 17 10.80 5.78 13.53
N ASN A 18 11.58 6.23 14.51
CA ASN A 18 12.91 6.81 14.27
C ASN A 18 13.83 5.92 13.44
N ILE A 19 13.77 4.59 13.66
CA ILE A 19 14.54 3.61 12.89
C ILE A 19 14.22 3.64 11.39
N VAL A 20 12.99 3.99 11.01
CA VAL A 20 12.60 4.15 9.60
C VAL A 20 13.21 5.43 9.03
N ASP A 21 13.14 6.54 9.76
CA ASP A 21 13.73 7.81 9.32
C ASP A 21 15.26 7.71 9.18
N GLU A 22 15.94 7.06 10.12
CA GLU A 22 17.40 6.79 10.05
C GLU A 22 17.77 5.94 8.82
N CYS A 23 16.97 4.92 8.51
CA CYS A 23 17.16 4.07 7.34
C CYS A 23 17.01 4.85 6.02
N LEU A 24 15.95 5.65 5.90
CA LEU A 24 15.73 6.49 4.71
C LEU A 24 16.86 7.49 4.51
N GLN A 25 17.34 8.11 5.59
CA GLN A 25 18.49 9.03 5.54
C GLN A 25 19.79 8.31 5.13
N SER A 26 20.04 7.10 5.61
CA SER A 26 21.25 6.34 5.24
C SER A 26 21.30 5.95 3.76
N GLU A 27 20.14 5.81 3.12
CA GLU A 27 19.99 5.45 1.71
C GLU A 27 19.82 6.67 0.79
N ASP A 28 19.96 7.89 1.33
CA ASP A 28 19.73 9.17 0.60
C ASP A 28 18.33 9.25 -0.04
N ILE A 29 17.34 8.65 0.64
CA ILE A 29 15.95 8.62 0.18
C ILE A 29 15.20 9.80 0.79
N THR A 30 14.77 10.72 -0.06
CA THR A 30 13.91 11.84 0.35
C THR A 30 12.47 11.37 0.43
N ARG A 31 11.85 11.53 1.60
CA ARG A 31 10.43 11.24 1.82
C ARG A 31 9.57 12.46 1.49
N MET A 32 8.44 12.23 0.82
CA MET A 32 7.43 13.24 0.53
C MET A 32 6.67 13.61 1.82
N ASP A 33 6.49 14.91 2.05
CA ASP A 33 5.57 15.40 3.08
C ASP A 33 4.13 15.15 2.64
N TRP A 34 3.40 14.34 3.41
CA TRP A 34 2.04 13.93 3.07
C TRP A 34 1.09 14.01 4.26
N PRO A 35 -0.14 14.51 4.08
CA PRO A 35 -1.14 14.56 5.14
C PRO A 35 -1.56 13.15 5.59
N ALA A 36 -1.60 12.94 6.91
CA ALA A 36 -2.14 11.72 7.49
C ALA A 36 -3.62 11.53 7.08
N TYR A 37 -4.05 10.27 7.01
CA TYR A 37 -5.46 9.90 6.75
C TYR A 37 -6.03 10.42 5.41
N SER A 38 -5.19 10.52 4.37
CA SER A 38 -5.62 10.88 3.01
C SER A 38 -5.51 9.68 2.04
N PRO A 39 -6.27 8.58 2.25
CA PRO A 39 -6.19 7.37 1.42
C PRO A 39 -6.64 7.63 -0.02
N ASP A 40 -7.57 8.56 -0.22
CA ASP A 40 -8.07 9.05 -1.49
C ASP A 40 -6.99 9.66 -2.38
N LEU A 41 -5.93 10.17 -1.77
CA LEU A 41 -4.79 10.73 -2.48
C LEU A 41 -3.65 9.71 -2.69
N ASN A 42 -3.71 8.52 -2.08
CA ASN A 42 -2.64 7.51 -2.18
C ASN A 42 -2.82 6.66 -3.46
N PRO A 43 -1.94 6.77 -4.47
CA PRO A 43 -2.08 6.04 -5.73
C PRO A 43 -2.09 4.52 -5.55
N ILE A 44 -1.49 4.01 -4.48
CA ILE A 44 -1.42 2.56 -4.23
C ILE A 44 -2.80 1.96 -3.91
N GLU A 45 -3.71 2.74 -3.31
CA GLU A 45 -5.07 2.29 -3.02
C GLU A 45 -5.83 1.97 -4.32
N HIS A 46 -5.60 2.77 -5.36
CA HIS A 46 -6.18 2.52 -6.68
C HIS A 46 -5.63 1.24 -7.32
N VAL A 47 -4.32 0.99 -7.15
CA VAL A 47 -3.69 -0.24 -7.64
C VAL A 47 -4.23 -1.46 -6.90
N TRP A 48 -4.42 -1.37 -5.57
CA TRP A 48 -5.02 -2.45 -4.78
C TRP A 48 -6.46 -2.75 -5.19
N ASP A 49 -7.27 -1.74 -5.43
CA ASP A 49 -8.64 -1.92 -5.92
C ASP A 49 -8.67 -2.60 -7.30
N MET A 50 -7.83 -2.15 -8.24
CA MET A 50 -7.71 -2.80 -9.55
C MET A 50 -7.29 -4.27 -9.42
N LEU A 51 -6.33 -4.56 -8.54
CA LEU A 51 -5.86 -5.92 -8.29
C LEU A 51 -6.97 -6.78 -7.68
N GLY A 52 -7.70 -6.27 -6.68
CA GLY A 52 -8.84 -6.94 -6.05
C GLY A 52 -9.92 -7.32 -7.08
N ARG A 53 -10.30 -6.37 -7.94
CA ARG A 53 -11.23 -6.59 -9.05
C ARG A 53 -10.75 -7.68 -10.00
N ARG A 54 -9.46 -7.67 -10.39
CA ARG A 54 -8.88 -8.70 -11.27
C ARG A 54 -8.89 -10.07 -10.62
N ILE A 55 -8.57 -10.18 -9.33
CA ILE A 55 -8.61 -11.45 -8.59
C ILE A 55 -10.04 -11.99 -8.52
N ALA A 56 -11.01 -11.13 -8.18
CA ALA A 56 -12.42 -11.50 -8.08
C ALA A 56 -13.00 -12.01 -9.42
N ALA A 57 -12.49 -11.51 -10.54
CA ALA A 57 -12.90 -11.95 -11.88
C ALA A 57 -12.30 -13.30 -12.32
N ARG A 58 -11.31 -13.86 -11.60
CA ARG A 58 -10.70 -15.14 -11.99
C ARG A 58 -11.63 -16.32 -11.71
N GLN A 59 -11.72 -17.24 -12.67
CA GLN A 59 -12.46 -18.50 -12.53
C GLN A 59 -11.53 -19.69 -12.82
N PRO A 60 -11.38 -20.65 -11.87
CA PRO A 60 -11.86 -20.58 -10.50
C PRO A 60 -11.08 -19.54 -9.68
N LEU A 61 -11.69 -19.04 -8.61
CA LEU A 61 -11.02 -18.14 -7.68
C LEU A 61 -9.77 -18.83 -7.09
N PRO A 62 -8.61 -18.16 -6.99
CA PRO A 62 -7.42 -18.80 -6.44
C PRO A 62 -7.68 -19.34 -5.03
N PRO A 63 -7.12 -20.52 -4.65
CA PRO A 63 -7.44 -21.18 -3.39
C PRO A 63 -7.25 -20.32 -2.14
N VAL A 64 -6.22 -19.45 -2.15
CA VAL A 64 -5.95 -18.50 -1.07
C VAL A 64 -7.08 -17.50 -0.86
N TYR A 65 -7.84 -17.18 -1.90
CA TYR A 65 -8.94 -16.21 -1.85
C TYR A 65 -10.32 -16.86 -1.67
N ARG A 66 -10.40 -18.19 -1.71
CA ARG A 66 -11.67 -18.94 -1.70
C ARG A 66 -12.50 -18.78 -0.43
N ASN A 67 -11.83 -18.53 0.70
CA ASN A 67 -12.48 -18.29 1.99
C ASN A 67 -12.76 -16.81 2.26
N PHE A 68 -12.28 -15.91 1.40
CA PHE A 68 -12.58 -14.50 1.50
C PHE A 68 -13.86 -14.21 0.72
N GLY A 69 -14.88 -13.67 1.41
CA GLY A 69 -16.12 -13.27 0.75
C GLY A 69 -15.85 -12.26 -0.37
N GLY A 70 -16.73 -12.22 -1.38
CA GLY A 70 -16.59 -11.30 -2.52
C GLY A 70 -16.39 -9.84 -2.11
N HIS A 71 -17.01 -9.42 -1.01
CA HIS A 71 -16.83 -8.09 -0.43
C HIS A 71 -15.41 -7.85 0.11
N CYS A 72 -14.78 -8.84 0.75
CA CYS A 72 -13.42 -8.72 1.29
C CYS A 72 -12.37 -8.52 0.18
N LEU A 73 -12.60 -9.08 -1.01
CA LEU A 73 -11.73 -8.92 -2.18
C LEU A 73 -11.75 -7.50 -2.73
N MET A 74 -12.88 -6.81 -2.59
CA MET A 74 -13.09 -5.48 -3.16
C MET A 74 -12.75 -4.34 -2.18
N SER A 75 -12.77 -4.59 -0.87
CA SER A 75 -12.53 -3.54 0.14
C SER A 75 -11.08 -3.47 0.65
N GLY A 76 -10.10 -4.03 -0.08
CA GLY A 76 -8.67 -3.96 0.29
C GLY A 76 -8.28 -4.74 1.57
N VAL A 77 -9.24 -5.34 2.27
CA VAL A 77 -9.08 -6.11 3.54
C VAL A 77 -8.40 -7.46 3.36
N ILE A 78 -8.03 -7.84 2.14
CA ILE A 78 -7.21 -9.03 1.86
C ILE A 78 -5.73 -8.72 1.78
N PHE A 79 -5.36 -7.46 1.62
CA PHE A 79 -3.98 -7.00 1.69
C PHE A 79 -3.55 -6.37 3.03
N PRO A 80 -4.20 -6.57 4.20
CA PRO A 80 -3.87 -5.86 5.42
C PRO A 80 -2.50 -6.28 5.97
N LYS A 81 -2.03 -7.49 5.61
CA LYS A 81 -0.66 -7.92 5.92
C LYS A 81 0.41 -7.19 5.10
N ILE A 82 0.08 -6.66 3.93
CA ILE A 82 1.01 -5.82 3.13
C ILE A 82 0.84 -4.35 3.49
N ARG A 83 -0.39 -3.91 3.82
CA ARG A 83 -0.73 -2.57 4.30
C ARG A 83 -0.04 -2.16 5.61
N LEU A 84 0.64 -3.08 6.29
CA LEU A 84 1.46 -2.82 7.48
C LEU A 84 2.96 -2.68 7.15
N ILE A 85 3.34 -2.88 5.89
CA ILE A 85 4.74 -2.94 5.41
C ILE A 85 5.05 -1.78 4.45
N ILE A 86 4.05 -0.96 4.09
CA ILE A 86 4.12 0.21 3.18
C ILE A 86 3.23 1.32 3.67
#